data_AF-M7MPS3-F1
#
_entry.id   AF-M7MPS3-F1
#
_cell.length_a   1.000
_cell.length_b   1.000
_cell.length_c   1.000
_cell.angle_alpha   90.00
_cell.angle_beta   90.00
_cell.angle_gamma   90.00
#
_symmetry.space_group_name_H-M   'P 1'
#
loop_
_entity.id
_entity.type
_entity.pdbx_description
1 polymer ?
#
loop_
_entity_poly.entity_id
_entity_poly.type
_entity_poly.pdbx_seq_one_letter_code
_entity_poly.pdbx_strand_id
1 'polypeptide(L)'
;MHDAVAAAVQIVRESGLPHSTSSMFTELEGEWDEVMDVVKRATEAVSAYGSRVSLVLKADIRPGYTGELTGKLERLEQAIETRK
;
A
#
# COMPACT_ATOMS: atom_id res chain seq x y z
N MET A 1 -8.11 -4.04 18.46
CA MET A 1 -8.20 -3.66 17.03
C MET A 1 -6.89 -3.07 16.52
N HIS A 2 -6.22 -2.20 17.27
CA HIS A 2 -4.91 -1.67 16.87
C HIS A 2 -3.86 -2.77 16.67
N ASP A 3 -3.89 -3.85 17.46
CA ASP A 3 -2.95 -4.98 17.29
C ASP A 3 -3.10 -5.70 15.94
N ALA A 4 -4.33 -5.89 15.46
CA ALA A 4 -4.58 -6.51 14.16
C ALA A 4 -4.04 -5.65 13.01
N VAL A 5 -4.25 -4.33 13.08
CA VAL A 5 -3.69 -3.38 12.12
C VAL A 5 -2.17 -3.33 12.20
N ALA A 6 -1.60 -3.37 13.41
CA ALA A 6 -0.16 -3.38 13.62
C ALA A 6 0.48 -4.63 12.99
N ALA A 7 -0.14 -5.81 13.13
CA ALA A 7 0.35 -7.05 12.51
C ALA A 7 0.40 -6.96 10.98
N ALA A 8 -0.63 -6.38 10.34
CA ALA A 8 -0.62 -6.14 8.90
C ALA A 8 0.47 -5.14 8.47
N VAL A 9 0.58 -4.00 9.16
CA VAL A 9 1.55 -2.95 8.82
C VAL A 9 2.99 -3.41 9.06
N GLN A 10 3.24 -4.27 10.05
CA GLN A 10 4.55 -4.86 10.25
C GLN A 10 5.00 -5.68 9.03
N ILE A 11 4.11 -6.51 8.47
CA ILE A 11 4.38 -7.31 7.27
C ILE A 11 4.69 -6.42 6.06
N VAL A 12 3.98 -5.30 5.91
CA VAL A 12 4.26 -4.31 4.86
C VAL A 12 5.67 -3.74 5.04
N ARG A 13 6.05 -3.33 6.25
CA ARG A 13 7.38 -2.77 6.52
C ARG A 13 8.51 -3.76 6.30
N GLU A 14 8.30 -5.02 6.67
CA GLU A 14 9.28 -6.10 6.49
C GLU A 14 9.42 -6.57 5.04
N SER A 15 8.48 -6.20 4.15
CA SER A 15 8.51 -6.61 2.75
C SER A 15 9.69 -6.05 1.95
N GLY A 16 10.28 -4.94 2.41
CA GLY A 16 11.30 -4.21 1.65
C GLY A 16 10.76 -3.41 0.46
N LEU A 17 9.47 -3.51 0.14
CA LEU A 17 8.85 -2.72 -0.92
C LEU A 17 8.69 -1.26 -0.51
N PRO A 18 8.81 -0.30 -1.45
CA PRO A 18 8.38 1.07 -1.23
C PRO A 18 6.92 1.11 -0.73
N HIS A 19 6.70 1.83 0.37
CA HIS A 19 5.39 1.89 1.01
C HIS A 19 5.16 3.22 1.71
N SER A 20 3.89 3.54 1.94
CA SER A 20 3.44 4.69 2.71
C SER A 20 2.20 4.31 3.51
N THR A 21 2.21 4.53 4.82
CA THR A 21 1.04 4.27 5.68
C THR A 21 0.39 5.58 6.08
N SER A 22 -0.91 5.70 5.81
CA SER A 22 -1.75 6.85 6.19
C SER A 22 -2.83 6.44 7.20
N SER A 23 -3.70 7.37 7.56
CA SER A 23 -4.87 7.10 8.42
C SER A 23 -5.91 6.18 7.77
N MET A 24 -5.93 6.08 6.44
CA MET A 24 -6.98 5.37 5.70
C MET A 24 -6.48 4.13 4.98
N PHE A 25 -5.24 4.15 4.48
CA PHE A 25 -4.67 3.07 3.67
C PHE A 25 -3.17 2.92 3.91
N THR A 26 -2.66 1.73 3.61
CA THR A 26 -1.25 1.51 3.35
C THR A 26 -1.05 1.30 1.86
N GLU A 27 -0.22 2.13 1.25
CA GLU A 27 0.17 2.07 -0.15
C GLU A 27 1.46 1.26 -0.27
N LEU A 28 1.56 0.46 -1.33
CA LEU A 28 2.69 -0.40 -1.67
C LEU A 28 2.97 -0.24 -3.16
N GLU A 29 4.23 -0.26 -3.53
CA GLU A 29 4.67 -0.25 -4.92
C GLU A 29 5.65 -1.40 -5.17
N GLY A 30 5.48 -2.10 -6.28
CA GLY A 30 6.29 -3.26 -6.66
C GLY A 30 5.64 -4.00 -7.82
N GLU A 31 6.22 -5.13 -8.20
CA GLU A 31 5.61 -5.98 -9.21
C GLU A 31 4.34 -6.65 -8.68
N TRP A 32 3.45 -7.03 -9.60
CA TRP A 32 2.12 -7.55 -9.26
C TRP A 32 2.17 -8.70 -8.23
N ASP A 33 3.03 -9.69 -8.49
CA ASP A 33 3.14 -10.87 -7.63
C ASP A 33 3.76 -10.54 -6.27
N GLU A 34 4.73 -9.60 -6.22
CA GLU A 34 5.36 -9.17 -4.98
C GLU A 34 4.36 -8.44 -4.07
N VAL A 35 3.59 -7.51 -4.64
CA VAL A 35 2.57 -6.76 -3.89
C VAL A 35 1.48 -7.70 -3.40
N MET A 36 1.00 -8.62 -4.24
CA MET A 36 -0.06 -9.55 -3.85
C MET A 36 0.40 -10.58 -2.80
N ASP A 37 1.68 -10.97 -2.78
CA ASP A 37 2.24 -11.77 -1.70
C ASP A 37 2.19 -11.02 -0.35
N VAL A 38 2.58 -9.74 -0.33
CA VAL A 38 2.50 -8.91 0.88
C VAL A 38 1.05 -8.75 1.35
N VAL A 39 0.14 -8.47 0.44
CA VAL A 39 -1.31 -8.34 0.73
C VAL A 39 -1.86 -9.63 1.34
N LYS A 40 -1.49 -10.79 0.78
CA LYS A 40 -1.89 -12.10 1.29
C LYS A 40 -1.39 -12.31 2.73
N ARG A 41 -0.09 -12.17 2.96
CA ARG A 41 0.51 -12.35 4.29
C ARG A 41 -0.09 -11.38 5.32
N ALA A 42 -0.30 -10.12 4.95
CA ALA A 42 -0.92 -9.13 5.82
C ALA A 42 -2.37 -9.52 6.18
N THR A 43 -3.14 -10.01 5.19
CA THR A 43 -4.52 -10.48 5.40
C THR A 43 -4.57 -11.72 6.32
N GLU A 44 -3.66 -12.67 6.11
CA GLU A 44 -3.52 -13.87 6.95
C GLU A 44 -3.17 -13.50 8.40
N ALA A 45 -2.26 -12.55 8.62
CA ALA A 45 -1.91 -12.08 9.96
C ALA A 45 -3.10 -11.44 10.69
N VAL A 46 -3.93 -10.65 9.99
CA VAL A 46 -5.17 -10.08 10.57
C VAL A 46 -6.17 -11.17 10.92
N SER A 47 -6.19 -12.29 10.18
CA SER A 47 -7.12 -13.40 10.39
C SER A 47 -6.96 -14.07 11.77
N ALA A 48 -5.80 -13.94 12.42
CA ALA A 48 -5.60 -14.40 13.79
C ALA A 48 -6.47 -13.65 14.83
N TYR A 49 -7.00 -12.49 14.47
CA TYR A 49 -7.74 -11.59 15.36
C TYR A 49 -9.27 -11.62 15.16
N GLY A 50 -9.78 -12.46 14.25
CA GLY A 50 -11.21 -12.58 14.01
C GLY A 50 -11.58 -13.65 12.98
N SER A 51 -12.85 -14.07 12.99
CA SER A 51 -13.34 -15.12 12.08
C SER A 51 -13.49 -14.69 10.61
N ARG A 52 -13.38 -13.38 10.33
CA ARG A 52 -13.49 -12.82 8.98
C ARG A 52 -12.65 -11.55 8.85
N VAL A 53 -11.97 -11.42 7.72
CA VAL A 53 -11.28 -10.20 7.30
C VAL A 53 -12.00 -9.61 6.09
N SER A 54 -12.30 -8.30 6.12
CA SER A 54 -12.77 -7.56 4.96
C SER A 54 -11.59 -6.84 4.34
N LEU A 55 -11.26 -7.18 3.10
CA LEU A 55 -10.13 -6.59 2.38
C LEU A 55 -10.63 -5.61 1.32
N VAL A 56 -10.07 -4.40 1.32
CA VAL A 56 -10.31 -3.38 0.29
C VAL A 56 -8.99 -3.09 -0.41
N LEU A 57 -8.95 -3.29 -1.72
CA LEU A 57 -7.78 -3.02 -2.55
C LEU A 57 -8.15 -2.05 -3.67
N LYS A 58 -7.25 -1.12 -3.92
CA LYS A 58 -7.23 -0.29 -5.12
C LYS A 58 -5.83 -0.34 -5.69
N ALA A 59 -5.71 -0.73 -6.95
CA ALA A 59 -4.44 -0.83 -7.66
C ALA A 59 -4.44 0.11 -8.86
N ASP A 60 -3.30 0.77 -9.09
CA ASP A 60 -3.00 1.46 -10.33
C ASP A 60 -1.91 0.66 -11.05
N ILE A 61 -2.26 0.02 -12.15
CA ILE A 61 -1.40 -0.93 -12.87
C ILE A 61 -0.94 -0.25 -14.15
N ARG A 62 0.32 0.21 -14.16
CA ARG A 62 0.90 0.95 -15.29
C ARG A 62 2.33 0.47 -15.59
N PRO A 63 2.51 -0.42 -16.58
CA PRO A 63 3.82 -0.96 -16.93
C PRO A 63 4.84 0.11 -17.33
N GLY A 64 6.09 -0.09 -16.93
CA GLY A 64 7.23 0.78 -17.31
C GLY A 64 7.41 2.03 -16.43
N TYR A 65 6.71 2.12 -15.30
CA TYR A 65 6.84 3.23 -14.34
C TYR A 65 7.19 2.70 -12.94
N THR A 66 8.07 3.42 -12.26
CA THR A 66 8.53 3.16 -10.88
C THR A 66 8.72 4.48 -10.15
N GLY A 67 8.73 4.48 -8.82
CA GLY A 67 8.78 5.68 -7.98
C GLY A 67 7.47 6.48 -8.01
N GLU A 68 6.36 5.85 -8.33
CA GLU A 68 5.08 6.50 -8.62
C GLU A 68 4.29 6.87 -7.35
N LEU A 69 4.60 6.27 -6.19
CA LEU A 69 4.11 6.74 -4.89
C LEU A 69 4.43 8.23 -4.68
N THR A 70 5.62 8.67 -5.09
CA THR A 70 6.05 10.07 -4.99
C THR A 70 5.82 10.82 -6.29
N GLY A 71 6.19 10.24 -7.43
CA GLY A 71 6.16 10.92 -8.72
C GLY A 71 4.77 11.40 -9.15
N LYS A 72 3.70 10.71 -8.72
CA LYS A 72 2.32 11.19 -8.96
C LYS A 72 2.00 12.47 -8.22
N LEU A 73 2.44 12.58 -6.97
CA LEU A 73 2.23 13.76 -6.16
C LEU A 73 3.05 14.93 -6.69
N GLU A 74 4.31 14.70 -7.06
CA GLU A 74 5.16 15.73 -7.66
C GLU A 74 4.53 16.35 -8.92
N ARG A 75 4.04 15.51 -9.84
CA ARG A 75 3.36 15.98 -11.06
C ARG A 75 2.05 16.69 -10.76
N LEU A 76 1.31 16.26 -9.74
CA LEU A 76 0.11 16.95 -9.27
C LEU A 76 0.44 18.36 -8.78
N GLU A 77 1.43 18.49 -7.90
CA GLU A 77 1.83 19.78 -7.32
C GLU A 77 2.34 20.73 -8.42
N GLN A 78 3.17 20.26 -9.35
CA GLN A 78 3.61 21.06 -10.51
C GLN A 78 2.42 21.57 -11.36
N ALA A 79 1.41 20.71 -11.57
CA ALA A 79 0.21 21.10 -12.31
C ALA A 79 -0.64 22.13 -11.55
N ILE A 80 -0.63 22.12 -10.22
CA ILE A 80 -1.29 23.13 -9.38
C ILE A 80 -0.52 24.46 -9.46
N GLU A 81 0.81 24.43 -9.37
CA GLU A 81 1.66 25.63 -9.45
C GLU A 81 1.52 26.34 -10.80
N THR A 82 1.49 25.59 -11.89
CA THR A 82 1.39 26.15 -13.26
C THR A 82 0.02 26.80 -13.54
N ARG A 83 -1.01 26.54 -12.72
CA ARG A 83 -2.35 27.16 -12.83
C ARG A 83 -2.47 28.50 -12.12
N LYS A 84 -1.50 28.88 -11.28
CA LYS A 84 -1.46 30.16 -10.59
C LYS A 84 -0.99 31.26 -11.52
#